data_AF-A0A832F6D5-F1
#
_entry.id   AF-A0A832F6D5-F1
#
_cell.length_a   1.000
_cell.length_b   1.000
_cell.length_c   1.000
_cell.angle_alpha   90.00
_cell.angle_beta   90.00
_cell.angle_gamma   90.00
#
_symmetry.space_group_name_H-M   'P 1'
#
loop_
_entity.id
_entity.type
_entity.pdbx_description
1 polymer ?
#
loop_
_entity_poly.entity_id
_entity_poly.type
_entity_poly.pdbx_seq_one_letter_code
_entity_poly.pdbx_strand_id
1 'polypeptide(L)'
;MKRRYIIVISLLAISTLLATFSFITRPGDEFQFHENLSAYKFFEGALRNLQPAEGVIPYDLNTPLFSNYAEKLRFIKLPQGKKAAYQEKEIFDLPVGTILIKNFYYYNDFRKPEKGRKIIETRLLAHRHDGWATYQYIWNEEQTEAVFEPIGDAIIVSYIDNKGKKITAPYVIPNQNQCKGCHAQGNTLLPIGLAARHLNGDYQYSDGKQNQLKYWSQHNMIDLPNSAVPANANWQDKKFSLEERARAYLDINCGFCHNEKGPANTSGLFLDIHNNSPIALGINKTPVAAGRGSGDMQFDIVPGNPTKSILIYRMTSNDPGIAMPEIGREQVHKEGVALISEWIRKMK
;
A
#
# COMPACT_ATOMS: atom_id res chain seq x y z
N MET A 1 40.04 30.86 65.10
CA MET A 1 38.72 31.37 64.66
C MET A 1 38.23 30.54 63.47
N LYS A 2 36.92 30.27 63.44
CA LYS A 2 36.20 29.24 62.67
C LYS A 2 36.52 29.15 61.18
N ARG A 3 36.68 27.93 60.66
CA ARG A 3 36.21 27.56 59.31
C ARG A 3 35.52 26.19 59.37
N ARG A 4 34.20 26.23 59.13
CA ARG A 4 33.30 25.09 59.00
C ARG A 4 33.44 24.53 57.57
N TYR A 5 33.56 23.22 57.42
CA TYR A 5 33.37 22.56 56.13
C TYR A 5 31.89 22.14 56.03
N ILE A 6 31.19 22.69 55.03
CA ILE A 6 29.84 22.28 54.65
C ILE A 6 30.01 21.27 53.51
N ILE A 7 29.57 20.04 53.74
CA ILE A 7 29.42 19.02 52.71
C ILE A 7 28.12 19.32 51.96
N VAL A 8 28.23 19.62 50.67
CA VAL A 8 27.07 19.75 49.77
C VAL A 8 26.92 18.44 49.02
N ILE A 9 25.89 17.68 49.36
CA ILE A 9 25.44 16.51 48.58
C ILE A 9 24.50 17.04 47.50
N SER A 10 24.95 17.02 46.25
CA SER A 10 24.14 17.36 45.09
C SER A 10 23.23 16.18 44.71
N LEU A 11 21.94 16.28 45.04
CA LEU A 11 20.89 15.45 44.46
C LEU A 11 20.59 15.95 43.04
N LEU A 12 21.05 15.23 42.01
CA LEU A 12 20.53 15.39 40.65
C LEU A 12 19.16 14.72 40.57
N ALA A 13 18.10 15.52 40.55
CA ALA A 13 16.78 15.09 40.14
C ALA A 13 16.76 14.99 38.60
N ILE A 14 16.72 13.77 38.07
CA ILE A 14 16.45 13.51 36.65
C ILE A 14 14.94 13.64 36.46
N SER A 15 14.49 14.77 35.93
CA SER A 15 13.11 14.93 35.45
C SER A 15 12.96 14.20 34.12
N THR A 16 12.31 13.05 34.12
CA THR A 16 11.84 12.37 32.90
C THR A 16 10.73 13.20 32.27
N LEU A 17 11.04 13.92 31.20
CA LEU A 17 10.05 14.59 30.37
C LEU A 17 9.35 13.53 29.51
N LEU A 18 8.25 12.96 30.03
CA LEU A 18 7.30 12.20 29.21
C LEU A 18 6.65 13.18 28.24
N ALA A 19 7.11 13.19 26.99
CA ALA A 19 6.42 13.84 25.89
C ALA A 19 5.12 13.06 25.63
N THR A 20 4.02 13.52 26.22
CA THR A 20 2.69 13.07 25.86
C THR A 20 2.41 13.56 24.44
N PHE A 21 2.38 12.66 23.46
CA PHE A 21 1.80 12.96 22.15
C PHE A 21 0.31 13.24 22.36
N SER A 22 -0.05 14.51 22.51
CA SER A 22 -1.46 14.89 22.61
C SER A 22 -2.10 14.76 21.23
N PHE A 23 -2.88 13.71 21.03
CA PHE A 23 -3.83 13.57 19.92
C PHE A 23 -5.00 14.52 20.13
N ILE A 24 -4.75 15.83 20.03
CA ILE A 24 -5.80 16.85 20.11
C ILE A 24 -6.55 16.83 18.77
N THR A 25 -7.82 16.44 18.79
CA THR A 25 -8.75 16.70 17.69
C THR A 25 -8.88 18.21 17.51
N ARG A 26 -8.46 18.74 16.36
CA ARG A 26 -8.59 20.17 16.07
C ARG A 26 -10.02 20.45 15.59
N PRO A 27 -10.59 21.64 15.86
CA PRO A 27 -11.86 22.04 15.29
C PRO A 27 -11.80 21.92 13.76
N GLY A 28 -12.69 21.11 13.17
CA GLY A 28 -12.75 20.85 11.72
C GLY A 28 -12.21 19.50 11.25
N ASP A 29 -11.54 18.71 12.10
CA ASP A 29 -11.20 17.32 11.78
C ASP A 29 -12.42 16.41 12.02
N GLU A 30 -13.01 15.88 10.95
CA GLU A 30 -14.10 14.89 11.04
C GLU A 30 -13.60 13.50 11.49
N PHE A 31 -12.29 13.25 11.41
CA PHE A 31 -11.68 12.00 11.86
C PHE A 31 -11.27 12.10 13.35
N GLN A 32 -11.90 11.28 14.18
CA GLN A 32 -11.51 11.10 15.58
C GLN A 32 -10.68 9.81 15.72
N PHE A 33 -9.47 9.94 16.27
CA PHE A 33 -8.63 8.78 16.56
C PHE A 33 -9.24 7.90 17.66
N HIS A 34 -9.18 6.58 17.45
CA HIS A 34 -9.47 5.57 18.45
C HIS A 34 -8.36 4.52 18.49
N GLU A 35 -8.04 4.06 19.70
CA GLU A 35 -7.05 3.01 19.94
C GLU A 35 -7.53 1.64 19.45
N ASN A 36 -8.82 1.33 19.63
CA ASN A 36 -9.43 0.09 19.15
C ASN A 36 -10.13 0.30 17.81
N LEU A 37 -9.95 -0.63 16.87
CA LEU A 37 -10.57 -0.55 15.54
C LEU A 37 -12.10 -0.62 15.61
N SER A 38 -12.65 -1.43 16.52
CA SER A 38 -14.11 -1.57 16.70
C SER A 38 -14.80 -0.24 17.05
N ALA A 39 -14.10 0.68 17.72
CA ALA A 39 -14.67 1.96 18.15
C ALA A 39 -15.11 2.86 16.98
N TYR A 40 -14.49 2.71 15.80
CA TYR A 40 -14.88 3.44 14.60
C TYR A 40 -16.19 2.98 13.98
N LYS A 41 -16.64 1.76 14.30
CA LYS A 41 -17.86 1.14 13.73
C LYS A 41 -17.89 1.10 12.20
N PHE A 42 -16.73 0.85 11.57
CA PHE A 42 -16.66 0.67 10.12
C PHE A 42 -17.33 -0.63 9.65
N PHE A 43 -17.47 -1.59 10.55
CA PHE A 43 -18.00 -2.92 10.25
C PHE A 43 -19.11 -3.30 11.22
N GLU A 44 -20.09 -4.04 10.72
CA GLU A 44 -21.21 -4.57 11.48
C GLU A 44 -20.97 -6.00 11.96
N GLY A 45 -21.59 -6.35 13.10
CA GLY A 45 -21.49 -7.69 13.67
C GLY A 45 -20.08 -8.04 14.17
N ALA A 46 -19.68 -9.29 13.98
CA ALA A 46 -18.34 -9.74 14.39
C ALA A 46 -17.27 -9.12 13.49
N LEU A 47 -16.33 -8.36 14.08
CA LEU A 47 -15.35 -7.53 13.36
C LEU A 47 -14.57 -8.31 12.28
N ARG A 48 -14.16 -9.56 12.56
CA ARG A 48 -13.45 -10.44 11.61
C ARG A 48 -14.18 -10.73 10.29
N ASN A 49 -15.50 -10.55 10.27
CA ASN A 49 -16.27 -10.74 9.04
C ASN A 49 -16.02 -9.59 8.06
N LEU A 50 -15.61 -8.41 8.56
CA LEU A 50 -15.38 -7.21 7.77
C LEU A 50 -16.62 -6.84 6.93
N GLN A 51 -17.81 -7.06 7.49
CA GLN A 51 -19.08 -6.69 6.88
C GLN A 51 -19.20 -5.16 6.95
N PRO A 52 -19.15 -4.42 5.83
CA PRO A 52 -19.14 -2.96 5.88
C PRO A 52 -20.44 -2.42 6.50
N ALA A 53 -20.30 -1.43 7.37
CA ALA A 53 -21.43 -0.63 7.85
C ALA A 53 -21.92 0.33 6.74
N GLU A 54 -23.10 0.91 6.94
CA GLU A 54 -23.65 1.91 6.02
C GLU A 54 -22.64 3.04 5.71
N GLY A 55 -22.49 3.38 4.43
CA GLY A 55 -21.56 4.39 3.94
C GLY A 55 -20.08 3.95 3.85
N VAL A 56 -19.76 2.71 4.23
CA VAL A 56 -18.43 2.11 4.03
C VAL A 56 -18.48 1.26 2.75
N ILE A 57 -17.88 1.76 1.67
CA ILE A 57 -18.01 1.16 0.35
C ILE A 57 -16.80 0.28 0.04
N PRO A 58 -16.99 -1.02 -0.26
CA PRO A 58 -15.88 -1.88 -0.65
C PRO A 58 -15.42 -1.57 -2.08
N TYR A 59 -14.14 -1.79 -2.35
CA TYR A 59 -13.55 -1.68 -3.69
C TYR A 59 -12.31 -2.57 -3.83
N ASP A 60 -11.90 -2.81 -5.08
CA ASP A 60 -10.67 -3.49 -5.43
C ASP A 60 -9.98 -2.84 -6.62
N LEU A 61 -8.74 -3.26 -6.88
CA LEU A 61 -7.91 -2.75 -7.97
C LEU A 61 -7.84 -3.79 -9.10
N ASN A 62 -7.94 -3.34 -10.36
CA ASN A 62 -7.80 -4.22 -11.53
C ASN A 62 -6.52 -5.07 -11.49
N THR A 63 -5.41 -4.44 -11.07
CA THR A 63 -4.15 -5.10 -10.74
C THR A 63 -3.76 -4.67 -9.32
N PRO A 64 -3.70 -5.60 -8.34
CA PRO A 64 -3.41 -5.25 -6.95
C PRO A 64 -1.90 -5.09 -6.69
N LEU A 65 -1.56 -4.17 -5.79
CA LEU A 65 -0.24 -4.09 -5.16
C LEU A 65 0.06 -5.41 -4.41
N PHE A 66 1.22 -5.99 -4.68
CA PHE A 66 1.74 -7.15 -3.97
C PHE A 66 2.23 -6.78 -2.57
N SER A 67 1.95 -7.63 -1.58
CA SER A 67 2.51 -7.51 -0.23
C SER A 67 2.54 -8.89 0.44
N ASN A 68 3.64 -9.62 0.27
CA ASN A 68 3.85 -10.95 0.87
C ASN A 68 2.75 -12.00 0.58
N TYR A 69 2.10 -11.96 -0.57
CA TYR A 69 0.93 -12.80 -0.87
C TYR A 69 -0.28 -12.60 0.07
N ALA A 70 -0.28 -11.56 0.92
CA ALA A 70 -1.46 -11.21 1.70
C ALA A 70 -2.58 -10.70 0.77
N GLU A 71 -3.76 -11.28 0.94
CA GLU A 71 -5.01 -10.81 0.35
C GLU A 71 -5.44 -9.50 1.01
N LYS A 72 -6.23 -8.70 0.28
CA LYS A 72 -6.62 -7.36 0.72
C LYS A 72 -8.10 -7.13 0.52
N LEU A 73 -8.79 -6.81 1.62
CA LEU A 73 -10.11 -6.17 1.53
C LEU A 73 -9.93 -4.67 1.73
N ARG A 74 -10.48 -3.87 0.81
CA ARG A 74 -10.37 -2.41 0.83
C ARG A 74 -11.75 -1.78 0.89
N PHE A 75 -11.83 -0.71 1.68
CA PHE A 75 -13.04 0.06 1.83
C PHE A 75 -12.71 1.55 1.81
N ILE A 76 -13.67 2.35 1.36
CA ILE A 76 -13.62 3.81 1.39
C ILE A 76 -14.88 4.32 2.10
N LYS A 77 -14.70 5.28 3.00
CA LYS A 77 -15.78 6.07 3.58
C LYS A 77 -15.55 7.53 3.22
N LEU A 78 -16.45 8.11 2.43
CA LEU A 78 -16.46 9.53 2.17
C LEU A 78 -17.27 10.26 3.26
N PRO A 79 -16.94 11.52 3.56
CA PRO A 79 -17.77 12.37 4.40
C PRO A 79 -19.14 12.61 3.75
N GLN A 80 -20.18 12.71 4.57
CA GLN A 80 -21.57 12.73 4.09
C GLN A 80 -21.82 13.90 3.13
N GLY A 81 -22.43 13.61 1.98
CA GLY A 81 -22.79 14.62 0.97
C GLY A 81 -21.61 15.21 0.20
N LYS A 82 -20.38 14.69 0.38
CA LYS A 82 -19.20 15.10 -0.38
C LYS A 82 -18.88 14.09 -1.48
N LYS A 83 -18.17 14.58 -2.49
CA LYS A 83 -17.71 13.80 -3.64
C LYS A 83 -16.20 13.88 -3.76
N ALA A 84 -15.61 12.82 -4.28
CA ALA A 84 -14.29 12.87 -4.86
C ALA A 84 -14.32 13.64 -6.18
N ALA A 85 -13.32 14.48 -6.45
CA ALA A 85 -13.17 15.08 -7.78
C ALA A 85 -12.39 14.13 -8.68
N TYR A 86 -12.91 13.91 -9.89
CA TYR A 86 -12.25 13.07 -10.89
C TYR A 86 -10.92 13.68 -11.31
N GLN A 87 -9.92 12.82 -11.46
CA GLN A 87 -8.60 13.14 -11.98
C GLN A 87 -8.26 12.09 -13.05
N GLU A 88 -7.86 12.54 -14.24
CA GLU A 88 -7.61 11.63 -15.37
C GLU A 88 -6.36 10.77 -15.15
N LYS A 89 -5.28 11.41 -14.67
CA LYS A 89 -3.96 10.76 -14.51
C LYS A 89 -3.57 10.50 -13.06
N GLU A 90 -3.95 11.39 -12.16
CA GLU A 90 -3.59 11.30 -10.75
C GLU A 90 -4.63 10.48 -9.97
N ILE A 91 -4.41 10.30 -8.67
CA ILE A 91 -5.46 9.80 -7.78
C ILE A 91 -6.62 10.79 -7.73
N PHE A 92 -7.82 10.31 -7.40
CA PHE A 92 -8.95 11.20 -7.15
C PHE A 92 -8.63 12.21 -6.05
N ASP A 93 -9.12 13.43 -6.20
CA ASP A 93 -9.09 14.42 -5.14
C ASP A 93 -10.19 14.09 -4.13
N LEU A 94 -9.80 13.44 -3.03
CA LEU A 94 -10.72 12.95 -2.01
C LEU A 94 -10.96 14.06 -0.98
N PRO A 95 -12.20 14.33 -0.57
CA PRO A 95 -12.49 15.39 0.41
C PRO A 95 -11.88 15.09 1.78
N VAL A 96 -11.55 16.15 2.54
CA VAL A 96 -11.19 16.04 3.97
C VAL A 96 -12.32 15.33 4.72
N GLY A 97 -11.98 14.38 5.58
CA GLY A 97 -12.91 13.45 6.23
C GLY A 97 -12.94 12.06 5.59
N THR A 98 -12.33 11.89 4.40
CA THR A 98 -12.24 10.57 3.74
C THR A 98 -11.38 9.60 4.55
N ILE A 99 -11.85 8.36 4.70
CA ILE A 99 -11.11 7.28 5.35
C ILE A 99 -10.98 6.12 4.36
N LEU A 100 -9.75 5.68 4.12
CA LEU A 100 -9.45 4.47 3.38
C LEU A 100 -9.03 3.38 4.38
N ILE A 101 -9.62 2.20 4.24
CA ILE A 101 -9.44 1.08 5.15
C ILE A 101 -8.90 -0.09 4.34
N LYS A 102 -7.74 -0.63 4.72
CA LYS A 102 -7.11 -1.78 4.05
C LYS A 102 -6.86 -2.88 5.07
N ASN A 103 -7.49 -4.04 4.90
CA ASN A 103 -7.31 -5.21 5.76
C ASN A 103 -6.45 -6.24 5.04
N PHE A 104 -5.37 -6.68 5.68
CA PHE A 104 -4.42 -7.65 5.13
C PHE A 104 -4.63 -8.99 5.81
N TYR A 105 -4.82 -10.05 5.03
CA TYR A 105 -5.14 -11.36 5.58
C TYR A 105 -4.57 -12.50 4.73
N TYR A 106 -4.55 -13.69 5.33
CA TYR A 106 -4.24 -14.95 4.65
C TYR A 106 -5.40 -15.91 4.84
N TYR A 107 -5.82 -16.58 3.77
CA TYR A 107 -6.65 -17.78 3.93
C TYR A 107 -5.84 -18.88 4.60
N ASN A 108 -6.48 -19.68 5.45
CA ASN A 108 -5.84 -20.85 6.05
C ASN A 108 -5.39 -21.84 4.96
N ASP A 109 -6.19 -21.98 3.91
CA ASP A 109 -5.88 -22.70 2.67
C ASP A 109 -6.46 -21.91 1.49
N PHE A 110 -5.61 -21.37 0.63
CA PHE A 110 -6.03 -20.52 -0.49
C PHE A 110 -6.90 -21.26 -1.51
N ARG A 111 -6.84 -22.60 -1.54
CA ARG A 111 -7.69 -23.43 -2.41
C ARG A 111 -9.08 -23.65 -1.80
N LYS A 112 -9.25 -23.34 -0.52
CA LYS A 112 -10.43 -23.63 0.30
C LYS A 112 -10.78 -22.44 1.22
N PRO A 113 -11.25 -21.30 0.65
CA PRO A 113 -11.58 -20.10 1.40
C PRO A 113 -12.57 -20.33 2.56
N GLU A 114 -13.44 -21.33 2.44
CA GLU A 114 -14.41 -21.73 3.45
C GLU A 114 -13.79 -22.22 4.77
N LYS A 115 -12.50 -22.60 4.75
CA LYS A 115 -11.72 -22.92 5.97
C LYS A 115 -11.35 -21.69 6.79
N GLY A 116 -11.79 -20.52 6.38
CA GLY A 116 -11.55 -19.26 7.06
C GLY A 116 -10.20 -18.63 6.73
N ARG A 117 -9.96 -17.49 7.35
CA ARG A 117 -8.80 -16.63 7.15
C ARG A 117 -8.31 -16.09 8.49
N LYS A 118 -7.04 -15.71 8.54
CA LYS A 118 -6.44 -14.92 9.61
C LYS A 118 -6.12 -13.52 9.08
N ILE A 119 -6.77 -12.51 9.65
CA ILE A 119 -6.48 -11.10 9.43
C ILE A 119 -5.29 -10.75 10.30
N ILE A 120 -4.31 -10.08 9.69
CA ILE A 120 -3.04 -9.72 10.32
C ILE A 120 -3.09 -8.29 10.81
N GLU A 121 -3.46 -7.38 9.91
CA GLU A 121 -3.46 -5.95 10.19
C GLU A 121 -4.56 -5.21 9.41
N THR A 122 -4.97 -4.07 9.96
CA THR A 122 -5.79 -3.08 9.28
C THR A 122 -5.04 -1.76 9.23
N ARG A 123 -4.88 -1.19 8.04
CA ARG A 123 -4.28 0.13 7.84
C ARG A 123 -5.36 1.13 7.44
N LEU A 124 -5.44 2.22 8.17
CA LEU A 124 -6.25 3.38 7.86
C LEU A 124 -5.37 4.47 7.24
N LEU A 125 -5.89 5.12 6.20
CA LEU A 125 -5.46 6.44 5.76
C LEU A 125 -6.64 7.38 5.97
N ALA A 126 -6.49 8.36 6.87
CA ALA A 126 -7.50 9.37 7.12
C ALA A 126 -7.08 10.70 6.49
N HIS A 127 -7.92 11.29 5.67
CA HIS A 127 -7.70 12.63 5.11
C HIS A 127 -8.15 13.68 6.12
N ARG A 128 -7.19 14.27 6.83
CA ARG A 128 -7.42 15.31 7.83
C ARG A 128 -7.25 16.69 7.22
N HIS A 129 -7.60 17.73 7.97
CA HIS A 129 -7.44 19.11 7.49
C HIS A 129 -5.97 19.46 7.19
N ASP A 130 -5.01 18.85 7.89
CA ASP A 130 -3.57 19.05 7.69
C ASP A 130 -2.93 18.03 6.73
N GLY A 131 -3.76 17.21 6.05
CA GLY A 131 -3.33 16.23 5.06
C GLY A 131 -3.63 14.79 5.48
N TRP A 132 -3.04 13.83 4.79
CA TRP A 132 -3.28 12.41 5.08
C TRP A 132 -2.51 11.94 6.32
N ALA A 133 -3.16 11.13 7.15
CA ALA A 133 -2.55 10.49 8.31
C ALA A 133 -2.70 8.96 8.23
N THR A 134 -1.62 8.25 8.55
CA THR A 134 -1.56 6.78 8.54
C THR A 134 -1.80 6.23 9.94
N TYR A 135 -2.66 5.22 10.07
CA TYR A 135 -2.86 4.49 11.33
C TYR A 135 -2.88 2.99 11.05
N GLN A 136 -2.03 2.23 11.73
CA GLN A 136 -1.97 0.78 11.59
C GLN A 136 -2.46 0.10 12.87
N TYR A 137 -3.25 -0.96 12.69
CA TYR A 137 -3.88 -1.73 13.75
C TYR A 137 -3.51 -3.19 13.57
N ILE A 138 -3.12 -3.86 14.65
CA ILE A 138 -2.74 -5.27 14.64
C ILE A 138 -3.84 -6.08 15.28
N TRP A 139 -4.24 -7.15 14.60
CA TRP A 139 -5.31 -8.04 15.06
C TRP A 139 -4.82 -9.00 16.14
N ASN A 140 -5.65 -9.22 17.15
CA ASN A 140 -5.40 -10.26 18.15
C ASN A 140 -5.56 -11.67 17.57
N GLU A 141 -5.03 -12.66 18.28
CA GLU A 141 -5.09 -14.06 17.84
C GLU A 141 -6.52 -14.60 17.78
N GLU A 142 -7.39 -14.14 18.67
CA GLU A 142 -8.81 -14.52 18.73
C GLU A 142 -9.64 -13.94 17.58
N GLN A 143 -9.09 -13.01 16.79
CA GLN A 143 -9.76 -12.36 15.66
C GLN A 143 -11.06 -11.66 16.10
N THR A 144 -10.98 -10.91 17.21
CA THR A 144 -12.10 -10.17 17.79
C THR A 144 -11.86 -8.66 17.82
N GLU A 145 -10.61 -8.20 17.82
CA GLU A 145 -10.25 -6.79 17.86
C GLU A 145 -8.92 -6.54 17.12
N ALA A 146 -8.71 -5.30 16.69
CA ALA A 146 -7.40 -4.81 16.29
C ALA A 146 -7.07 -3.53 17.04
N VAL A 147 -5.84 -3.45 17.56
CA VAL A 147 -5.38 -2.33 18.41
C VAL A 147 -4.32 -1.53 17.65
N PHE A 148 -4.39 -0.20 17.77
CA PHE A 148 -3.43 0.71 17.16
C PHE A 148 -2.00 0.41 17.63
N GLU A 149 -1.09 0.20 16.68
CA GLU A 149 0.31 -0.13 16.99
C GLU A 149 1.29 0.73 16.18
N PRO A 150 1.68 1.93 16.67
CA PRO A 150 2.49 2.88 15.94
C PRO A 150 3.91 2.38 15.61
N ILE A 151 4.46 1.45 16.40
CA ILE A 151 5.82 0.93 16.20
C ILE A 151 5.89 -0.23 15.21
N GLY A 152 4.75 -0.73 14.74
CA GLY A 152 4.69 -1.91 13.87
C GLY A 152 5.01 -3.19 14.63
N ASP A 153 5.15 -4.31 13.91
CA ASP A 153 5.45 -5.62 14.49
C ASP A 153 6.04 -6.56 13.43
N ALA A 154 6.57 -7.70 13.86
CA ALA A 154 7.02 -8.76 12.99
C ALA A 154 6.50 -10.11 13.48
N ILE A 155 5.68 -10.75 12.64
CA ILE A 155 5.06 -12.04 12.96
C ILE A 155 5.47 -13.11 11.95
N ILE A 156 5.20 -14.36 12.29
CA ILE A 156 5.30 -15.48 11.35
C ILE A 156 3.90 -15.82 10.85
N VAL A 157 3.69 -15.73 9.54
CA VAL A 157 2.46 -16.18 8.89
C VAL A 157 2.61 -17.63 8.44
N SER A 158 1.52 -18.40 8.53
CA SER A 158 1.45 -19.79 8.08
C SER A 158 0.16 -20.02 7.33
N TYR A 159 0.25 -20.48 6.07
CA TYR A 159 -0.90 -20.74 5.20
C TYR A 159 -0.61 -21.85 4.20
N ILE A 160 -1.64 -22.40 3.56
CA ILE A 160 -1.48 -23.31 2.41
C ILE A 160 -1.71 -22.51 1.13
N ASP A 161 -0.72 -22.51 0.23
CA ASP A 161 -0.78 -21.78 -1.03
C ASP A 161 -1.71 -22.46 -2.08
N ASN A 162 -1.89 -21.79 -3.22
CA ASN A 162 -2.70 -22.31 -4.33
C ASN A 162 -2.19 -23.63 -4.92
N LYS A 163 -0.93 -24.01 -4.66
CA LYS A 163 -0.33 -25.29 -5.08
C LYS A 163 -0.45 -26.37 -4.01
N GLY A 164 -1.07 -26.06 -2.87
CA GLY A 164 -1.23 -26.98 -1.75
C GLY A 164 -0.01 -27.11 -0.86
N LYS A 165 1.00 -26.25 -1.03
CA LYS A 165 2.20 -26.25 -0.19
C LYS A 165 1.95 -25.42 1.06
N LYS A 166 2.30 -25.95 2.23
CA LYS A 166 2.36 -25.17 3.46
C LYS A 166 3.54 -24.20 3.38
N ILE A 167 3.23 -22.91 3.56
CA ILE A 167 4.19 -21.82 3.60
C ILE A 167 4.25 -21.29 5.02
N THR A 168 5.47 -21.04 5.49
CA THR A 168 5.76 -20.31 6.71
C THR A 168 6.76 -19.21 6.34
N ALA A 169 6.43 -17.96 6.64
CA ALA A 169 7.27 -16.83 6.26
C ALA A 169 7.16 -15.70 7.29
N PRO A 170 8.23 -14.89 7.46
CA PRO A 170 8.12 -13.64 8.20
C PRO A 170 7.16 -12.67 7.47
N TYR A 171 6.47 -11.87 8.25
CA TYR A 171 5.61 -10.78 7.82
C TYR A 171 5.89 -9.58 8.70
N VAL A 172 6.42 -8.51 8.10
CA VAL A 172 6.72 -7.26 8.82
C VAL A 172 5.55 -6.29 8.62
N ILE A 173 4.92 -5.92 9.71
CA ILE A 173 3.92 -4.85 9.79
C ILE A 173 4.69 -3.53 9.90
N PRO A 174 4.64 -2.65 8.88
CA PRO A 174 5.41 -1.41 8.89
C PRO A 174 4.95 -0.48 10.01
N ASN A 175 5.92 0.19 10.62
CA ASN A 175 5.65 1.27 11.56
C ASN A 175 5.09 2.51 10.85
N GLN A 176 4.66 3.50 11.63
CA GLN A 176 3.98 4.67 11.08
C GLN A 176 4.91 5.50 10.17
N ASN A 177 6.20 5.57 10.47
CA ASN A 177 7.18 6.29 9.65
C ASN A 177 7.49 5.56 8.34
N GLN A 178 7.56 4.23 8.38
CA GLN A 178 7.71 3.40 7.18
C GLN A 178 6.48 3.52 6.26
N CYS A 179 5.28 3.62 6.81
CA CYS A 179 4.07 3.93 6.04
C CYS A 179 4.21 5.25 5.26
N LYS A 180 4.76 6.30 5.91
CA LYS A 180 5.03 7.59 5.25
C LYS A 180 6.03 7.45 4.11
N GLY A 181 7.05 6.60 4.24
CA GLY A 181 8.05 6.38 3.20
C GLY A 181 7.45 5.94 1.86
N CYS A 182 6.44 5.08 1.87
CA CYS A 182 5.75 4.65 0.64
C CYS A 182 4.68 5.63 0.15
N HIS A 183 4.06 6.37 1.07
CA HIS A 183 2.95 7.28 0.76
C HIS A 183 3.38 8.72 0.50
N ALA A 184 4.66 9.06 0.72
CA ALA A 184 5.19 10.39 0.47
C ALA A 184 5.22 10.72 -1.02
N GLN A 185 4.76 11.92 -1.36
CA GLN A 185 4.92 12.53 -2.66
C GLN A 185 5.27 14.01 -2.45
N GLY A 186 6.53 14.36 -2.69
CA GLY A 186 7.12 15.62 -2.22
C GLY A 186 6.97 15.79 -0.70
N ASN A 187 6.33 16.88 -0.27
CA ASN A 187 6.07 17.19 1.15
C ASN A 187 4.70 16.72 1.65
N THR A 188 3.96 15.94 0.84
CA THR A 188 2.60 15.48 1.16
C THR A 188 2.54 13.96 1.23
N LEU A 189 1.49 13.42 1.85
CA LEU A 189 1.16 12.00 1.80
C LEU A 189 -0.04 11.80 0.88
N LEU A 190 0.00 10.78 0.02
CA LEU A 190 -1.09 10.45 -0.91
C LEU A 190 -1.44 8.96 -0.84
N PRO A 191 -2.73 8.58 -0.94
CA PRO A 191 -3.14 7.20 -1.12
C PRO A 191 -2.54 6.54 -2.36
N ILE A 192 -2.35 5.22 -2.29
CA ILE A 192 -1.91 4.40 -3.43
C ILE A 192 -3.11 3.61 -3.95
N GLY A 193 -3.33 3.66 -5.27
CA GLY A 193 -4.35 2.85 -5.97
C GLY A 193 -5.70 3.52 -6.19
N LEU A 194 -5.89 4.79 -5.80
CA LEU A 194 -7.17 5.52 -5.95
C LEU A 194 -7.23 6.38 -7.22
N ALA A 195 -6.45 6.03 -8.26
CA ALA A 195 -6.58 6.64 -9.58
C ALA A 195 -7.61 5.88 -10.42
N ALA A 196 -8.32 6.58 -11.30
CA ALA A 196 -9.41 6.02 -12.11
C ALA A 196 -9.02 4.71 -12.83
N ARG A 197 -7.82 4.69 -13.42
CA ARG A 197 -7.29 3.53 -14.14
C ARG A 197 -7.16 2.26 -13.29
N HIS A 198 -6.96 2.37 -11.98
CA HIS A 198 -6.86 1.22 -11.11
C HIS A 198 -8.23 0.67 -10.70
N LEU A 199 -9.27 1.50 -10.76
CA LEU A 199 -10.61 1.21 -10.25
C LEU A 199 -11.63 0.94 -11.37
N ASN A 200 -11.33 1.32 -12.62
CA ASN A 200 -12.22 1.11 -13.75
C ASN A 200 -12.26 -0.38 -14.16
N GLY A 201 -13.00 -1.16 -13.40
CA GLY A 201 -13.23 -2.58 -13.56
C GLY A 201 -14.44 -3.00 -12.72
N ASP A 202 -14.81 -4.27 -12.81
CA ASP A 202 -15.98 -4.79 -12.09
C ASP A 202 -15.64 -5.22 -10.66
N TYR A 203 -16.58 -5.00 -9.75
CA TYR A 203 -16.58 -5.52 -8.39
C TYR A 203 -17.90 -6.27 -8.12
N GLN A 204 -17.84 -7.23 -7.20
CA GLN A 204 -19.00 -7.99 -6.75
C GLN A 204 -19.63 -7.30 -5.53
N TYR A 205 -20.63 -6.46 -5.76
CA TYR A 205 -21.45 -5.85 -4.70
C TYR A 205 -22.56 -6.82 -4.25
N SER A 206 -23.27 -6.44 -3.18
CA SER A 206 -24.38 -7.23 -2.61
C SER A 206 -25.59 -7.31 -3.53
N ASP A 207 -25.80 -6.30 -4.37
CA ASP A 207 -26.88 -6.20 -5.37
C ASP A 207 -26.49 -6.76 -6.75
N GLY A 208 -25.21 -7.01 -6.98
CA GLY A 208 -24.74 -7.66 -8.20
C GLY A 208 -23.31 -7.28 -8.58
N LYS A 209 -22.87 -7.82 -9.73
CA LYS A 209 -21.59 -7.47 -10.33
C LYS A 209 -21.73 -6.16 -11.11
N GLN A 210 -20.91 -5.17 -10.79
CA GLN A 210 -20.97 -3.85 -11.44
C GLN A 210 -19.59 -3.20 -11.54
N ASN A 211 -19.37 -2.39 -12.58
CA ASN A 211 -18.21 -1.51 -12.68
C ASN A 211 -18.16 -0.51 -11.50
N GLN A 212 -17.03 -0.47 -10.80
CA GLN A 212 -16.86 0.27 -9.55
C GLN A 212 -17.05 1.78 -9.71
N LEU A 213 -16.50 2.38 -10.77
CA LEU A 213 -16.62 3.82 -10.99
C LEU A 213 -18.06 4.21 -11.32
N LYS A 214 -18.78 3.39 -12.08
CA LYS A 214 -20.21 3.58 -12.32
C LYS A 214 -21.01 3.45 -11.02
N TYR A 215 -20.68 2.47 -10.19
CA TYR A 215 -21.30 2.30 -8.86
C TYR A 215 -21.08 3.55 -7.99
N TRP A 216 -19.84 4.05 -7.92
CA TRP A 216 -19.49 5.25 -7.16
C TRP A 216 -20.24 6.47 -7.67
N SER A 217 -20.41 6.61 -8.99
CA SER A 217 -21.17 7.72 -9.58
C SER A 217 -22.66 7.66 -9.25
N GLN A 218 -23.28 6.47 -9.35
CA GLN A 218 -24.70 6.27 -8.98
C GLN A 218 -24.98 6.54 -7.50
N HIS A 219 -24.00 6.26 -6.63
CA HIS A 219 -24.06 6.54 -5.19
C HIS A 219 -23.58 7.94 -4.83
N ASN A 220 -23.48 8.83 -5.83
CA ASN A 220 -23.15 10.24 -5.65
C ASN A 220 -21.80 10.48 -4.94
N MET A 221 -20.83 9.57 -5.14
CA MET A 221 -19.47 9.65 -4.57
C MET A 221 -18.47 10.34 -5.50
N ILE A 222 -18.70 10.32 -6.81
CA ILE A 222 -17.83 10.91 -7.83
C ILE A 222 -18.66 11.34 -9.04
N ASP A 223 -18.28 12.45 -9.66
CA ASP A 223 -18.80 12.84 -10.97
C ASP A 223 -17.81 12.37 -12.04
N LEU A 224 -18.24 11.45 -12.89
CA LEU A 224 -17.42 10.92 -13.99
C LEU A 224 -17.50 11.84 -15.22
N PRO A 225 -16.44 11.93 -16.03
CA PRO A 225 -16.49 12.64 -17.28
C PRO A 225 -17.40 11.92 -18.29
N ASN A 226 -17.89 12.66 -19.28
CA ASN A 226 -18.63 12.07 -20.41
C ASN A 226 -17.72 11.31 -21.40
N SER A 227 -16.40 11.46 -21.28
CA SER A 227 -15.41 10.74 -22.08
C SER A 227 -15.11 9.35 -21.52
N ALA A 228 -14.41 8.53 -22.30
CA ALA A 228 -13.91 7.26 -21.81
C ALA A 228 -12.97 7.46 -20.60
N VAL A 229 -13.15 6.65 -19.57
CA VAL A 229 -12.30 6.61 -18.38
C VAL A 229 -11.22 5.54 -18.60
N PRO A 230 -9.93 5.80 -18.31
CA PRO A 230 -8.87 4.81 -18.50
C PRO A 230 -9.06 3.59 -17.59
N ALA A 231 -8.49 2.45 -17.99
CA ALA A 231 -8.47 1.22 -17.21
C ALA A 231 -7.13 0.51 -17.41
N ASN A 232 -6.42 0.22 -16.32
CA ASN A 232 -5.27 -0.67 -16.37
C ASN A 232 -5.74 -2.11 -16.57
N ALA A 233 -4.96 -2.87 -17.34
CA ALA A 233 -5.16 -4.30 -17.50
C ALA A 233 -5.13 -5.01 -16.14
N ASN A 234 -5.91 -6.07 -16.01
CA ASN A 234 -5.64 -7.09 -14.99
C ASN A 234 -4.41 -7.89 -15.45
N TRP A 235 -3.32 -7.83 -14.68
CA TRP A 235 -2.05 -8.46 -15.05
C TRP A 235 -2.11 -9.98 -15.20
N GLN A 236 -3.13 -10.63 -14.62
CA GLN A 236 -3.37 -12.07 -14.73
C GLN A 236 -4.26 -12.44 -15.93
N ASP A 237 -5.07 -11.52 -16.46
CA ASP A 237 -5.97 -11.79 -17.57
C ASP A 237 -5.23 -11.77 -18.90
N LYS A 238 -4.95 -12.97 -19.43
CA LYS A 238 -4.20 -13.18 -20.69
C LYS A 238 -4.91 -12.66 -21.94
N LYS A 239 -6.13 -12.14 -21.84
CA LYS A 239 -6.76 -11.38 -22.94
C LYS A 239 -6.04 -10.07 -23.22
N PHE A 240 -5.42 -9.47 -22.22
CA PHE A 240 -4.56 -8.30 -22.38
C PHE A 240 -3.17 -8.72 -22.87
N SER A 241 -2.56 -7.85 -23.68
CA SER A 241 -1.21 -8.06 -24.19
C SER A 241 -0.18 -8.16 -23.06
N LEU A 242 0.99 -8.72 -23.36
CA LEU A 242 2.09 -8.80 -22.40
C LEU A 242 2.54 -7.40 -21.92
N GLU A 243 2.58 -6.43 -22.83
CA GLU A 243 2.91 -5.04 -22.54
C GLU A 243 1.92 -4.45 -21.53
N GLU A 244 0.62 -4.49 -21.83
CA GLU A 244 -0.41 -3.92 -20.95
C GLU A 244 -0.38 -4.52 -19.54
N ARG A 245 -0.19 -5.84 -19.44
CA ARG A 245 -0.10 -6.55 -18.15
C ARG A 245 1.16 -6.17 -17.39
N ALA A 246 2.32 -6.12 -18.04
CA ALA A 246 3.59 -5.77 -17.42
C ALA A 246 3.60 -4.31 -16.94
N ARG A 247 3.11 -3.39 -17.77
CA ARG A 247 3.03 -1.95 -17.44
C ARG A 247 2.02 -1.70 -16.32
N ALA A 248 0.86 -2.35 -16.32
CA ALA A 248 -0.10 -2.26 -15.21
C ALA A 248 0.47 -2.82 -13.89
N TYR A 249 1.24 -3.91 -13.96
CA TYR A 249 1.92 -4.47 -12.80
C TYR A 249 2.96 -3.49 -12.23
N LEU A 250 3.81 -2.91 -13.09
CA LEU A 250 4.82 -1.94 -12.69
C LEU A 250 4.20 -0.64 -12.13
N ASP A 251 3.11 -0.15 -12.73
CA ASP A 251 2.43 1.08 -12.30
C ASP A 251 1.97 0.99 -10.84
N ILE A 252 1.24 -0.06 -10.46
CA ILE A 252 0.74 -0.19 -9.08
C ILE A 252 1.81 -0.66 -8.08
N ASN A 253 2.79 -1.48 -8.51
CA ASN A 253 3.79 -2.06 -7.60
C ASN A 253 5.05 -1.20 -7.45
N CYS A 254 5.33 -0.32 -8.40
CA CYS A 254 6.56 0.45 -8.46
C CYS A 254 6.32 1.93 -8.80
N GLY A 255 5.36 2.22 -9.69
CA GLY A 255 5.11 3.55 -10.25
C GLY A 255 4.76 4.63 -9.22
N PHE A 256 4.16 4.26 -8.08
CA PHE A 256 3.91 5.22 -6.99
C PHE A 256 5.21 5.75 -6.34
N CYS A 257 6.29 4.95 -6.34
CA CYS A 257 7.62 5.39 -5.91
C CYS A 257 8.45 5.96 -7.06
N HIS A 258 8.42 5.25 -8.18
CA HIS A 258 9.17 5.50 -9.39
C HIS A 258 8.34 6.38 -10.34
N ASN A 259 8.17 7.64 -9.97
CA ASN A 259 7.63 8.71 -10.82
C ASN A 259 8.33 10.03 -10.48
N GLU A 260 8.05 11.10 -11.22
CA GLU A 260 8.73 12.40 -11.07
C GLU A 260 8.59 13.04 -9.68
N LYS A 261 7.49 12.75 -8.96
CA LYS A 261 7.18 13.33 -7.65
C LYS A 261 7.37 12.32 -6.50
N GLY A 262 7.62 11.06 -6.83
CA GLY A 262 7.71 9.96 -5.88
C GLY A 262 9.07 9.87 -5.16
N PRO A 263 9.16 9.07 -4.09
CA PRO A 263 10.37 8.89 -3.29
C PRO A 263 11.61 8.47 -4.08
N ALA A 264 11.43 7.74 -5.18
CA ALA A 264 12.53 7.25 -6.01
C ALA A 264 12.83 8.16 -7.22
N ASN A 265 12.33 9.41 -7.23
CA ASN A 265 12.45 10.30 -8.39
C ASN A 265 13.91 10.55 -8.83
N THR A 266 14.84 10.65 -7.88
CA THR A 266 16.27 10.84 -8.14
C THR A 266 16.93 9.68 -8.89
N SER A 267 16.29 8.50 -8.93
CA SER A 267 16.79 7.37 -9.72
C SER A 267 16.68 7.60 -11.23
N GLY A 268 15.78 8.50 -11.66
CA GLY A 268 15.41 8.70 -13.06
C GLY A 268 14.70 7.50 -13.70
N LEU A 269 14.36 6.47 -12.92
CA LEU A 269 13.57 5.32 -13.34
C LEU A 269 12.10 5.60 -13.00
N PHE A 270 11.27 5.78 -14.04
CA PHE A 270 9.86 6.10 -13.91
C PHE A 270 9.01 4.96 -14.49
N LEU A 271 8.24 4.33 -13.62
CA LEU A 271 7.52 3.07 -13.87
C LEU A 271 6.00 3.24 -13.82
N ASP A 272 5.49 4.46 -13.62
CA ASP A 272 4.07 4.76 -13.78
C ASP A 272 3.60 4.53 -15.22
N ILE A 273 2.29 4.33 -15.39
CA ILE A 273 1.72 3.97 -16.70
C ILE A 273 1.85 5.08 -17.75
N HIS A 274 2.00 6.34 -17.36
CA HIS A 274 1.96 7.49 -18.26
C HIS A 274 3.33 7.77 -18.90
N ASN A 275 4.40 7.23 -18.32
CA ASN A 275 5.73 7.32 -18.90
C ASN A 275 5.88 6.41 -20.14
N ASN A 276 6.24 7.02 -21.27
CA ASN A 276 6.49 6.34 -22.55
C ASN A 276 7.96 6.48 -23.02
N SER A 277 8.82 7.19 -22.27
CA SER A 277 10.23 7.35 -22.64
C SER A 277 11.00 6.05 -22.38
N PRO A 278 11.59 5.39 -23.39
CA PRO A 278 12.33 4.14 -23.19
C PRO A 278 13.45 4.27 -22.15
N ILE A 279 14.18 5.40 -22.18
CA ILE A 279 15.26 5.64 -21.22
C ILE A 279 14.69 5.78 -19.81
N ALA A 280 13.66 6.60 -19.61
CA ALA A 280 13.06 6.77 -18.28
C ALA A 280 12.39 5.49 -17.76
N LEU A 281 11.94 4.61 -18.66
CA LEU A 281 11.45 3.26 -18.32
C LEU A 281 12.57 2.31 -17.86
N GLY A 282 13.83 2.68 -18.04
CA GLY A 282 14.99 1.89 -17.65
C GLY A 282 15.67 1.17 -18.81
N ILE A 283 15.16 1.28 -20.05
CA ILE A 283 15.70 0.54 -21.20
C ILE A 283 17.09 1.07 -21.56
N ASN A 284 18.11 0.22 -21.37
CA ASN A 284 19.53 0.56 -21.52
C ASN A 284 19.93 1.83 -20.73
N LYS A 285 19.22 2.11 -19.65
CA LYS A 285 19.51 3.24 -18.76
C LYS A 285 20.47 2.79 -17.68
N THR A 286 21.57 3.49 -17.49
CA THR A 286 22.49 3.23 -16.38
C THR A 286 21.86 3.63 -15.05
N PRO A 287 22.09 2.87 -13.96
CA PRO A 287 21.57 3.23 -12.65
C PRO A 287 22.24 4.51 -12.14
N VAL A 288 21.46 5.42 -11.56
CA VAL A 288 21.99 6.64 -10.92
C VAL A 288 22.25 6.41 -9.43
N ALA A 289 21.30 5.74 -8.76
CA ALA A 289 21.28 5.60 -7.29
C ALA A 289 20.95 4.16 -6.85
N ALA A 290 21.59 3.16 -7.46
CA ALA A 290 21.32 1.76 -7.13
C ALA A 290 22.29 1.15 -6.09
N GLY A 291 23.52 1.66 -5.97
CA GLY A 291 24.52 1.11 -5.05
C GLY A 291 24.68 -0.41 -5.19
N ARG A 292 24.68 -1.14 -4.07
CA ARG A 292 24.67 -2.62 -4.03
C ARG A 292 23.47 -3.23 -4.75
N GLY A 293 22.36 -2.51 -4.83
CA GLY A 293 21.15 -2.93 -5.55
C GLY A 293 21.33 -3.05 -7.06
N SER A 294 22.46 -2.58 -7.63
CA SER A 294 22.79 -2.81 -9.04
C SER A 294 23.25 -4.24 -9.35
N GLY A 295 23.77 -4.97 -8.35
CA GLY A 295 24.30 -6.33 -8.56
C GLY A 295 25.39 -6.38 -9.65
N ASP A 296 26.21 -5.33 -9.76
CA ASP A 296 27.24 -5.14 -10.79
C ASP A 296 26.72 -5.11 -12.24
N MET A 297 25.40 -5.01 -12.44
CA MET A 297 24.78 -4.89 -13.75
C MET A 297 24.83 -3.43 -14.25
N GLN A 298 24.95 -3.28 -15.57
CA GLN A 298 25.13 -1.96 -16.20
C GLN A 298 23.85 -1.17 -16.39
N PHE A 299 22.69 -1.84 -16.54
CA PHE A 299 21.45 -1.18 -16.96
C PHE A 299 20.24 -1.63 -16.15
N ASP A 300 19.31 -0.70 -15.94
CA ASP A 300 18.04 -0.93 -15.24
C ASP A 300 17.25 -2.07 -15.90
N ILE A 301 17.12 -2.00 -17.23
CA ILE A 301 16.53 -3.02 -18.11
C ILE A 301 17.45 -3.23 -19.32
N VAL A 302 17.79 -4.49 -19.60
CA VAL A 302 18.49 -4.93 -20.82
C VAL A 302 17.51 -5.67 -21.73
N PRO A 303 17.08 -5.10 -22.87
CA PRO A 303 16.20 -5.76 -23.82
C PRO A 303 16.67 -7.17 -24.19
N GLY A 304 15.75 -8.12 -24.18
CA GLY A 304 16.03 -9.53 -24.46
C GLY A 304 16.77 -10.28 -23.35
N ASN A 305 17.31 -9.60 -22.33
CA ASN A 305 18.15 -10.22 -21.30
C ASN A 305 17.71 -9.89 -19.85
N PRO A 306 16.66 -10.56 -19.34
CA PRO A 306 16.15 -10.33 -18.00
C PRO A 306 17.19 -10.56 -16.89
N THR A 307 18.08 -11.55 -17.05
CA THR A 307 19.07 -11.89 -16.02
C THR A 307 20.21 -10.88 -15.91
N LYS A 308 20.37 -9.99 -16.91
CA LYS A 308 21.29 -8.85 -16.87
C LYS A 308 20.61 -7.53 -16.50
N SER A 309 19.33 -7.55 -16.13
CA SER A 309 18.55 -6.35 -15.80
C SER A 309 18.48 -6.14 -14.29
N ILE A 310 18.90 -4.96 -13.82
CA ILE A 310 18.85 -4.59 -12.39
C ILE A 310 17.44 -4.76 -11.84
N LEU A 311 16.41 -4.40 -12.60
CA LEU A 311 15.01 -4.53 -12.19
C LEU A 311 14.67 -5.96 -11.72
N ILE A 312 15.06 -6.98 -12.49
CA ILE A 312 14.81 -8.39 -12.14
C ILE A 312 15.65 -8.81 -10.94
N TYR A 313 16.91 -8.41 -10.88
CA TYR A 313 17.78 -8.69 -9.74
C TYR A 313 17.16 -8.19 -8.43
N ARG A 314 16.68 -6.95 -8.40
CA ARG A 314 16.05 -6.35 -7.21
C ARG A 314 14.71 -6.98 -6.86
N MET A 315 13.91 -7.39 -7.85
CA MET A 315 12.63 -8.07 -7.62
C MET A 315 12.81 -9.51 -7.08
N THR A 316 13.94 -10.16 -7.35
CA THR A 316 14.22 -11.54 -6.93
C THR A 316 14.99 -11.65 -5.62
N SER A 317 15.55 -10.56 -5.11
CA SER A 317 16.28 -10.53 -3.86
C SER A 317 15.35 -10.33 -2.66
N ASN A 318 15.69 -10.93 -1.51
CA ASN A 318 15.09 -10.62 -0.22
C ASN A 318 16.08 -9.91 0.72
N ASP A 319 17.30 -9.60 0.25
CA ASP A 319 18.26 -8.80 1.01
C ASP A 319 17.73 -7.36 1.13
N PRO A 320 17.55 -6.81 2.35
CA PRO A 320 17.01 -5.47 2.55
C PRO A 320 17.77 -4.35 1.81
N GLY A 321 19.06 -4.53 1.52
CA GLY A 321 19.87 -3.56 0.77
C GLY A 321 19.75 -3.66 -0.75
N ILE A 322 19.01 -4.64 -1.27
CA ILE A 322 18.86 -4.91 -2.71
C ILE A 322 17.37 -4.95 -3.10
N ALA A 323 16.55 -5.59 -2.27
CA ALA A 323 15.14 -5.85 -2.47
C ALA A 323 14.35 -4.60 -2.88
N MET A 324 13.48 -4.76 -3.89
CA MET A 324 12.42 -3.79 -4.19
C MET A 324 11.05 -4.47 -4.21
N PRO A 325 9.98 -3.83 -3.68
CA PRO A 325 10.03 -2.65 -2.80
C PRO A 325 10.82 -2.94 -1.51
N GLU A 326 11.34 -1.89 -0.87
CA GLU A 326 12.19 -1.97 0.34
C GLU A 326 11.42 -2.38 1.60
N ILE A 327 10.09 -2.18 1.60
CA ILE A 327 9.21 -2.39 2.75
C ILE A 327 8.00 -3.20 2.30
N GLY A 328 7.51 -4.10 3.16
CA GLY A 328 6.29 -4.87 2.92
C GLY A 328 6.45 -6.01 1.91
N ARG A 329 7.70 -6.50 1.75
CA ARG A 329 8.05 -7.60 0.85
C ARG A 329 9.21 -8.45 1.39
N GLU A 330 8.88 -9.41 2.24
CA GLU A 330 9.76 -10.48 2.71
C GLU A 330 9.68 -11.75 1.83
N GLN A 331 8.68 -11.83 0.94
CA GLN A 331 8.53 -12.90 -0.03
C GLN A 331 8.65 -12.39 -1.47
N VAL A 332 9.39 -13.11 -2.32
CA VAL A 332 9.47 -12.79 -3.76
C VAL A 332 8.13 -13.14 -4.43
N HIS A 333 7.54 -12.16 -5.13
CA HIS A 333 6.36 -12.40 -5.97
C HIS A 333 6.77 -13.12 -7.27
N LYS A 334 6.77 -14.44 -7.25
CA LYS A 334 7.29 -15.28 -8.35
C LYS A 334 6.57 -15.01 -9.67
N GLU A 335 5.26 -14.86 -9.61
CA GLU A 335 4.40 -14.62 -10.77
C GLU A 335 4.64 -13.23 -11.37
N GLY A 336 4.79 -12.20 -10.52
CA GLY A 336 5.19 -10.86 -10.96
C GLY A 336 6.59 -10.81 -11.58
N VAL A 337 7.57 -11.49 -10.97
CA VAL A 337 8.92 -11.65 -11.54
C VAL A 337 8.85 -12.34 -12.90
N ALA A 338 8.06 -13.41 -13.03
CA ALA A 338 7.92 -14.14 -14.28
C ALA A 338 7.31 -13.26 -15.39
N LEU A 339 6.28 -12.46 -15.07
CA LEU A 339 5.67 -11.51 -15.99
C LEU A 339 6.69 -10.49 -16.51
N ILE A 340 7.41 -9.81 -15.61
CA ILE A 340 8.38 -8.78 -15.99
C ILE A 340 9.58 -9.39 -16.71
N SER A 341 10.01 -10.59 -16.32
CA SER A 341 11.07 -11.33 -17.02
C SER A 341 10.65 -11.69 -18.44
N GLU A 342 9.40 -12.11 -18.65
CA GLU A 342 8.88 -12.40 -19.98
C GLU A 342 8.79 -11.13 -20.83
N TRP A 343 8.29 -10.04 -20.25
CA TRP A 343 8.22 -8.73 -20.90
C TRP A 343 9.59 -8.27 -21.38
N ILE A 344 10.60 -8.24 -20.51
CA ILE A 344 11.97 -7.86 -20.87
C ILE A 344 12.55 -8.79 -21.95
N ARG A 345 12.32 -10.11 -21.86
CA ARG A 345 12.80 -11.08 -22.85
C ARG A 345 12.22 -10.84 -24.25
N LYS A 346 11.01 -10.27 -24.34
CA LYS A 346 10.30 -10.01 -25.60
C LYS A 346 10.55 -8.61 -26.15
N MET A 347 11.25 -7.74 -25.42
CA MET A 347 11.74 -6.47 -25.96
C MET A 347 12.72 -6.73 -27.10
N LYS A 348 12.64 -5.90 -28.13
CA LYS A 348 13.51 -5.94 -29.30
C LYS A 348 14.58 -4.87 -29.21
#